data_AF-A0A2E0NRI6-F1
#
_entry.id   AF-A0A2E0NRI6-F1
#
_cell.length_a   1.000
_cell.length_b   1.000
_cell.length_c   1.000
_cell.angle_alpha   90.00
_cell.angle_beta   90.00
_cell.angle_gamma   90.00
#
_symmetry.space_group_name_H-M   'P 1'
#
loop_
_entity.id
_entity.type
_entity.pdbx_description
1 polymer ?
#
loop_
_entity_poly.entity_id
_entity_poly.type
_entity_poly.pdbx_seq_one_letter_code
_entity_poly.pdbx_strand_id
1 'polypeptide(L)'
;MIKIPENKWLYLFLLSLIWGSSYILIKRALVGLSPIELGSARIVISTLILLILGFKSLKGLNRYQWKWLVITGFLGTFFPSFFFAFAQRYIDSSVAAILNSLTPIFTVLVGITLFATRMLARQLLGVLLGFIGSLGLVLGGAQINPDQSVGHVLLIISASMCYAINIHFLKHKLSEVSPMAMTLGNFVSILPLALILLFISDFFSLQNLQKSQVIKSLGFVAILAFFGTAIAKVMFNRFVKIASTVFVSSVTYTLPIVALFWGTLDGEQMSTFQLIGAVVILIGVSLAHKPTERQ
;
A
#
# COMPACT_ATOMS: atom_id res chain seq x y z
N MET A 1 -20.06 16.77 -1.99
CA MET A 1 -19.63 15.36 -2.23
C MET A 1 -18.87 15.34 -3.54
N ILE A 2 -17.54 15.23 -3.53
CA ILE A 2 -16.74 15.21 -4.76
C ILE A 2 -17.10 13.94 -5.54
N LYS A 3 -17.74 14.07 -6.72
CA LYS A 3 -17.97 12.95 -7.63
C LYS A 3 -16.64 12.58 -8.28
N ILE A 4 -15.93 11.63 -7.69
CA ILE A 4 -14.70 11.08 -8.27
C ILE A 4 -15.09 10.25 -9.51
N PRO A 5 -14.45 10.45 -10.67
CA PRO A 5 -14.75 9.70 -11.88
C PRO A 5 -14.63 8.19 -11.64
N GLU A 6 -15.52 7.37 -12.23
CA GLU A 6 -15.43 5.90 -12.16
C GLU A 6 -14.33 5.31 -13.06
N ASN A 7 -13.38 6.14 -13.48
CA ASN A 7 -12.27 5.73 -14.33
C ASN A 7 -11.25 4.96 -13.50
N LYS A 8 -11.23 3.64 -13.71
CA LYS A 8 -10.33 2.68 -13.04
C LYS A 8 -8.85 3.04 -13.26
N TRP A 9 -8.50 3.61 -14.41
CA TRP A 9 -7.14 4.04 -14.73
C TRP A 9 -6.72 5.29 -13.95
N LEU A 10 -7.66 6.20 -13.68
CA LEU A 10 -7.40 7.36 -12.85
C LEU A 10 -7.10 6.94 -11.40
N TYR A 11 -7.85 5.97 -10.86
CA TYR A 11 -7.54 5.41 -9.54
C TYR A 11 -6.16 4.76 -9.50
N LEU A 12 -5.82 3.93 -10.50
CA LEU A 12 -4.49 3.35 -10.63
C LEU A 12 -3.44 4.46 -10.58
N PHE A 13 -3.49 5.41 -11.51
CA PHE A 13 -2.52 6.50 -11.63
C PHE A 13 -2.34 7.31 -10.33
N LEU A 14 -3.44 7.77 -9.72
CA LEU A 14 -3.37 8.58 -8.50
C LEU A 14 -2.84 7.77 -7.31
N LEU A 15 -3.28 6.51 -7.16
CA LEU A 15 -2.79 5.65 -6.08
C LEU A 15 -1.30 5.32 -6.27
N SER A 16 -0.86 5.11 -7.50
CA SER A 16 0.55 4.88 -7.83
C SER A 16 1.40 6.08 -7.47
N LEU A 17 0.96 7.30 -7.82
CA LEU A 17 1.65 8.53 -7.43
C LEU A 17 1.72 8.68 -5.91
N ILE A 18 0.60 8.53 -5.22
CA ILE A 18 0.52 8.74 -3.76
C ILE A 18 1.37 7.70 -3.01
N TRP A 19 1.23 6.41 -3.33
CA TRP A 19 1.96 5.34 -2.64
C TRP A 19 3.39 5.19 -3.10
N GLY A 20 3.71 5.48 -4.37
CA GLY A 20 5.09 5.51 -4.86
C GLY A 20 5.91 6.60 -4.16
N SER A 21 5.29 7.76 -3.92
CA SER A 21 5.93 8.85 -3.17
C SER A 21 6.04 8.58 -1.65
N SER A 22 5.26 7.63 -1.13
CA SER A 22 5.20 7.35 0.32
C SER A 22 6.48 6.73 0.87
N TYR A 23 7.27 6.02 0.04
CA TYR A 23 8.53 5.41 0.48
C TYR A 23 9.54 6.44 0.99
N ILE A 24 9.67 7.58 0.30
CA ILE A 24 10.57 8.67 0.69
C ILE A 24 10.09 9.27 2.02
N LEU A 25 8.78 9.48 2.18
CA LEU A 25 8.19 10.01 3.43
C LEU A 25 8.43 9.08 4.62
N ILE A 26 8.33 7.75 4.41
CA ILE A 26 8.63 6.75 5.46
C ILE A 26 10.10 6.83 5.85
N LYS A 27 11.02 6.84 4.89
CA LYS A 27 12.47 6.94 5.15
C LYS A 27 12.81 8.22 5.92
N ARG A 28 12.18 9.35 5.57
CA ARG A 28 12.36 10.64 6.28
C ARG A 28 11.77 10.63 7.68
N ALA A 29 10.61 9.99 7.89
CA ALA A 29 10.02 9.83 9.21
C ALA A 29 10.83 8.92 10.14
N LEU A 30 11.47 7.87 9.59
CA LEU A 30 12.31 6.93 10.35
C LEU A 30 13.61 7.54 10.88
N VAL A 31 13.97 8.76 10.47
CA VAL A 31 15.16 9.43 11.00
C VAL A 31 14.95 9.90 12.44
N GLY A 32 13.74 10.34 12.80
CA GLY A 32 13.40 10.76 14.15
C GLY A 32 12.53 9.77 14.93
N LEU A 33 11.90 8.81 14.25
CA LEU A 33 10.97 7.86 14.87
C LEU A 33 11.42 6.41 14.66
N SER A 34 11.19 5.58 15.66
CA SER A 34 11.27 4.13 15.51
C SER A 34 10.15 3.60 14.59
N PRO A 35 10.30 2.39 14.04
CA PRO A 35 9.25 1.75 13.25
C PRO A 35 7.91 1.61 13.97
N ILE A 36 7.94 1.36 15.29
CA ILE A 36 6.75 1.22 16.12
C ILE A 36 6.04 2.58 16.24
N GLU A 37 6.78 3.64 16.55
CA GLU A 37 6.24 4.99 16.66
C GLU A 37 5.64 5.48 15.34
N LEU A 38 6.34 5.28 14.22
CA LEU A 38 5.87 5.66 12.90
C LEU A 38 4.57 4.93 12.54
N GLY A 39 4.55 3.60 12.66
CA GLY A 39 3.39 2.78 12.30
C GLY A 39 2.17 3.13 13.15
N SER A 40 2.36 3.25 14.46
CA SER A 40 1.30 3.56 15.41
C SER A 40 0.78 4.98 15.26
N ALA A 41 1.66 5.99 15.19
CA ALA A 41 1.26 7.39 15.01
C ALA A 41 0.51 7.60 13.70
N ARG A 42 0.95 6.95 12.61
CA ARG A 42 0.25 6.96 11.31
C ARG A 42 -1.17 6.44 11.44
N ILE A 43 -1.38 5.31 12.14
CA ILE A 43 -2.72 4.73 12.35
C ILE A 43 -3.58 5.65 13.19
N VAL A 44 -3.05 6.19 14.30
CA VAL A 44 -3.78 7.10 15.19
C VAL A 44 -4.24 8.34 14.43
N ILE A 45 -3.32 9.03 13.76
CA ILE A 45 -3.60 10.26 13.01
C ILE A 45 -4.62 9.99 11.89
N SER A 46 -4.43 8.92 11.10
CA SER A 46 -5.39 8.54 10.05
C SER A 46 -6.77 8.23 10.61
N THR A 47 -6.85 7.56 11.77
CA THR A 47 -8.14 7.24 12.41
C THR A 47 -8.87 8.50 12.84
N LEU A 48 -8.16 9.47 13.44
CA LEU A 48 -8.74 10.75 13.83
C LEU A 48 -9.29 11.52 12.62
N ILE A 49 -8.50 11.61 11.54
CA ILE A 49 -8.93 12.23 10.28
C ILE A 49 -10.20 11.54 9.75
N LEU A 50 -10.21 10.21 9.68
CA LEU A 50 -11.34 9.45 9.15
C LEU A 50 -12.58 9.53 10.04
N LEU A 51 -12.42 9.62 11.36
CA LEU A 51 -13.54 9.80 12.28
C LEU A 51 -14.25 11.13 12.01
N ILE A 52 -13.50 12.22 11.87
CA ILE A 52 -14.04 13.55 11.56
C ILE A 52 -14.82 13.51 10.24
N LEU A 53 -14.25 12.89 9.21
CA LEU A 53 -14.83 12.88 7.86
C LEU A 53 -15.96 11.87 7.68
N GLY A 54 -15.98 10.79 8.46
CA GLY A 54 -16.69 9.57 8.10
C GLY A 54 -17.47 8.90 9.22
N PHE A 55 -17.56 9.44 10.45
CA PHE A 55 -18.17 8.72 11.58
C PHE A 55 -19.57 8.16 11.29
N LYS A 56 -20.41 8.92 10.57
CA LYS A 56 -21.78 8.51 10.21
C LYS A 56 -21.80 7.27 9.31
N SER A 57 -20.72 6.98 8.58
CA SER A 57 -20.63 5.85 7.67
C SER A 57 -20.59 4.48 8.37
N LEU A 58 -20.26 4.44 9.66
CA LEU A 58 -20.25 3.20 10.45
C LEU A 58 -21.65 2.77 10.93
N LYS A 59 -22.67 3.63 10.79
CA LYS A 59 -24.03 3.31 11.22
C LYS A 59 -24.60 2.16 10.39
N GLY A 60 -25.26 1.22 11.07
CA GLY A 60 -25.93 0.07 10.42
C GLY A 60 -25.01 -1.10 10.07
N LEU A 61 -23.73 -1.05 10.45
CA LEU A 61 -22.82 -2.19 10.26
C LEU A 61 -23.17 -3.35 11.19
N ASN A 62 -23.34 -4.54 10.63
CA ASN A 62 -23.65 -5.76 11.38
C ASN A 62 -22.37 -6.48 11.87
N ARG A 63 -22.54 -7.50 12.73
CA ARG A 63 -21.41 -8.27 13.30
C ARG A 63 -20.55 -8.95 12.23
N TYR A 64 -21.16 -9.42 11.15
CA TYR A 64 -20.44 -10.05 10.04
C TYR A 64 -19.52 -9.05 9.33
N GLN A 65 -20.02 -7.84 9.05
CA GLN A 65 -19.23 -6.77 8.44
C GLN A 65 -18.09 -6.35 9.37
N TRP A 66 -18.35 -6.17 10.67
CA TRP A 66 -17.30 -5.86 11.65
C TRP A 66 -16.20 -6.92 11.72
N LYS A 67 -16.55 -8.22 11.72
CA LYS A 67 -15.57 -9.31 11.66
C LYS A 67 -14.60 -9.12 10.49
N TRP A 68 -15.12 -8.85 9.30
CA TRP A 68 -14.29 -8.67 8.11
C TRP A 68 -13.56 -7.33 8.09
N LEU A 69 -14.09 -6.26 8.68
CA LEU A 69 -13.40 -4.98 8.85
C LEU A 69 -12.19 -5.10 9.78
N VAL A 70 -12.30 -5.89 10.85
CA VAL A 70 -11.16 -6.21 11.73
C VAL A 70 -10.08 -6.94 10.94
N ILE A 71 -10.43 -8.07 10.29
CA ILE A 71 -9.49 -8.88 9.51
C ILE A 71 -8.81 -8.06 8.42
N THR A 72 -9.59 -7.28 7.66
CA THR A 72 -9.05 -6.44 6.59
C THR A 72 -8.27 -5.23 7.10
N GLY A 73 -8.53 -4.75 8.33
CA GLY A 73 -7.73 -3.71 8.96
C GLY A 73 -6.34 -4.22 9.30
N PHE A 74 -6.25 -5.44 9.83
CA PHE A 74 -4.97 -6.08 10.14
C PHE A 74 -4.16 -6.40 8.89
N LEU A 75 -4.76 -7.10 7.92
CA LEU A 75 -4.10 -7.52 6.69
C LEU A 75 -3.81 -6.36 5.73
N GLY A 76 -4.72 -5.38 5.65
CA GLY A 76 -4.61 -4.30 4.68
C GLY A 76 -3.81 -3.10 5.18
N THR A 77 -3.66 -2.95 6.50
CA THR A 77 -3.09 -1.73 7.07
C THR A 77 -2.11 -2.02 8.20
N PHE A 78 -2.55 -2.69 9.27
CA PHE A 78 -1.73 -2.83 10.49
C PHE A 78 -0.41 -3.54 10.21
N PHE A 79 -0.44 -4.84 9.88
CA PHE A 79 0.78 -5.62 9.69
C PHE A 79 1.67 -5.04 8.59
N PRO A 80 1.15 -4.70 7.39
CA PRO A 80 1.98 -4.11 6.35
C PRO A 80 2.65 -2.81 6.79
N SER A 81 1.96 -1.91 7.51
CA SER A 81 2.55 -0.64 7.93
C SER A 81 3.77 -0.83 8.83
N PHE A 82 3.71 -1.79 9.76
CA PHE A 82 4.87 -2.13 10.60
C PHE A 82 5.93 -2.88 9.80
N PHE A 83 5.56 -3.87 8.97
CA PHE A 83 6.51 -4.63 8.15
C PHE A 83 7.34 -3.71 7.25
N PHE A 84 6.72 -2.74 6.58
CA PHE A 84 7.44 -1.74 5.80
C PHE A 84 8.33 -0.84 6.66
N ALA A 85 7.85 -0.38 7.82
CA ALA A 85 8.63 0.48 8.69
C ALA A 85 9.87 -0.23 9.26
N PHE A 86 9.75 -1.50 9.64
CA PHE A 86 10.89 -2.31 10.11
C PHE A 86 11.86 -2.63 8.97
N ALA A 87 11.35 -3.04 7.81
CA ALA A 87 12.19 -3.42 6.69
C ALA A 87 12.98 -2.21 6.14
N GLN A 88 12.34 -1.06 5.92
CA GLN A 88 12.96 0.12 5.30
C GLN A 88 14.06 0.78 6.12
N ARG A 89 14.30 0.32 7.35
CA ARG A 89 15.50 0.70 8.11
C ARG A 89 16.77 0.03 7.58
N TYR A 90 16.63 -1.12 6.92
CA TYR A 90 17.75 -1.98 6.50
C TYR A 90 17.74 -2.33 5.01
N ILE A 91 16.60 -2.21 4.33
CA ILE A 91 16.51 -2.39 2.88
C ILE A 91 16.16 -1.08 2.20
N ASP A 92 16.72 -0.88 1.02
CA ASP A 92 16.43 0.29 0.22
C ASP A 92 14.97 0.32 -0.26
N SER A 93 14.46 1.54 -0.45
CA SER A 93 13.10 1.77 -0.94
C SER A 93 12.84 1.09 -2.28
N SER A 94 13.86 1.01 -3.14
CA SER A 94 13.81 0.35 -4.45
C SER A 94 13.62 -1.17 -4.29
N VAL A 95 14.39 -1.82 -3.41
CA VAL A 95 14.25 -3.25 -3.08
C VAL A 95 12.88 -3.53 -2.48
N ALA A 96 12.43 -2.70 -1.54
CA ALA A 96 11.10 -2.82 -0.96
C ALA A 96 9.99 -2.68 -2.02
N ALA A 97 10.18 -1.85 -3.04
CA ALA A 97 9.24 -1.71 -4.14
C ALA A 97 9.21 -2.97 -5.05
N ILE A 98 10.36 -3.61 -5.34
CA ILE A 98 10.37 -4.91 -6.05
C ILE A 98 9.58 -5.94 -5.27
N LEU A 99 9.91 -6.12 -3.99
CA LEU A 99 9.32 -7.17 -3.18
C LEU A 99 7.81 -6.95 -3.07
N ASN A 100 7.38 -5.69 -2.95
CA ASN A 100 5.97 -5.33 -2.96
C ASN A 100 5.26 -5.65 -4.29
N SER A 101 6.00 -5.62 -5.40
CA SER A 101 5.48 -6.00 -6.73
C SER A 101 5.16 -7.49 -6.86
N LEU A 102 5.46 -8.32 -5.85
CA LEU A 102 4.92 -9.69 -5.77
C LEU A 102 3.42 -9.73 -5.47
N THR A 103 2.83 -8.62 -4.99
CA THR A 103 1.41 -8.54 -4.61
C THR A 103 0.45 -9.05 -5.71
N PRO A 104 0.61 -8.73 -7.00
CA PRO A 104 -0.32 -9.21 -8.03
C PRO A 104 -0.18 -10.70 -8.33
N ILE A 105 1.03 -11.26 -8.22
CA ILE A 105 1.27 -12.72 -8.27
C ILE A 105 0.55 -13.40 -7.12
N PHE A 106 0.73 -12.91 -5.88
CA PHE A 106 -0.01 -13.42 -4.73
C PHE A 106 -1.52 -13.22 -4.86
N THR A 107 -1.96 -12.12 -5.47
CA THR A 107 -3.39 -11.86 -5.70
C THR A 107 -4.00 -12.90 -6.64
N VAL A 108 -3.27 -13.30 -7.68
CA VAL A 108 -3.65 -14.42 -8.55
C VAL A 108 -3.73 -15.72 -7.76
N LEU A 109 -2.67 -16.08 -7.03
CA LEU A 109 -2.59 -17.33 -6.29
C LEU A 109 -3.72 -17.45 -5.26
N VAL A 110 -3.93 -16.40 -4.45
CA VAL A 110 -5.03 -16.32 -3.49
C VAL A 110 -6.39 -16.41 -4.17
N GLY A 111 -6.55 -15.78 -5.33
CA GLY A 111 -7.78 -15.85 -6.10
C GLY A 111 -8.14 -17.26 -6.53
N ILE A 112 -7.14 -18.03 -6.98
CA ILE A 112 -7.32 -19.43 -7.40
C ILE A 112 -7.60 -20.32 -6.17
N THR A 113 -6.79 -20.21 -5.11
CA THR A 113 -6.83 -21.14 -3.98
C THR A 113 -7.96 -20.88 -2.99
N LEU A 114 -8.25 -19.62 -2.66
CA LEU A 114 -9.24 -19.27 -1.61
C LEU A 114 -10.60 -18.84 -2.17
N PHE A 115 -10.65 -18.41 -3.44
CA PHE A 115 -11.85 -17.85 -4.06
C PHE A 115 -12.29 -18.57 -5.33
N ALA A 116 -11.61 -19.66 -5.71
CA ALA A 116 -11.90 -20.45 -6.92
C ALA A 116 -12.06 -19.57 -8.19
N THR A 117 -11.28 -18.49 -8.26
CA THR A 117 -11.37 -17.50 -9.33
C THR A 117 -10.80 -18.09 -10.61
N ARG A 118 -11.57 -18.08 -11.69
CA ARG A 118 -11.06 -18.45 -13.02
C ARG A 118 -10.09 -17.38 -13.52
N MET A 119 -8.85 -17.77 -13.78
CA MET A 119 -7.83 -16.87 -14.33
C MET A 119 -7.78 -16.98 -15.84
N LEU A 120 -7.79 -15.83 -16.53
CA LEU A 120 -7.58 -15.79 -17.97
C LEU A 120 -6.08 -15.80 -18.27
N ALA A 121 -5.67 -16.47 -19.35
CA ALA A 121 -4.26 -16.49 -19.78
C ALA A 121 -3.66 -15.08 -19.92
N ARG A 122 -4.42 -14.11 -20.44
CA ARG A 122 -4.00 -12.70 -20.52
C ARG A 122 -3.69 -12.06 -19.17
N GLN A 123 -4.42 -12.42 -18.10
CA GLN A 123 -4.17 -11.87 -16.76
C GLN A 123 -2.89 -12.45 -16.19
N LEU A 124 -2.64 -13.74 -16.40
CA LEU A 124 -1.39 -14.37 -16.02
C LEU A 124 -0.21 -13.74 -16.76
N LEU A 125 -0.31 -13.59 -18.08
CA LEU A 125 0.71 -12.91 -18.89
C LEU A 125 0.94 -11.47 -18.44
N GLY A 126 -0.13 -10.72 -18.17
CA GLY A 126 -0.03 -9.35 -17.66
C GLY A 126 0.68 -9.24 -16.31
N VAL A 127 0.40 -10.17 -15.40
CA VAL A 127 1.07 -10.29 -14.09
C VAL A 127 2.56 -10.64 -14.25
N LEU A 128 2.88 -11.62 -15.10
CA LEU A 128 4.27 -12.01 -15.36
C LEU A 128 5.07 -10.86 -16.00
N LEU A 129 4.51 -10.19 -17.00
CA LEU A 129 5.14 -9.03 -17.65
C LEU A 129 5.32 -7.88 -16.65
N GLY A 130 4.29 -7.56 -15.86
CA GLY A 130 4.38 -6.53 -14.81
C GLY A 130 5.51 -6.81 -13.82
N PHE A 131 5.66 -8.08 -13.42
CA PHE A 131 6.73 -8.49 -12.52
C PHE A 131 8.12 -8.40 -13.16
N ILE A 132 8.28 -8.89 -14.40
CA ILE A 132 9.54 -8.79 -15.15
C ILE A 132 9.97 -7.33 -15.34
N GLY A 133 9.02 -6.45 -15.71
CA GLY A 133 9.31 -5.02 -15.86
C GLY A 133 9.70 -4.37 -14.52
N SER A 134 9.04 -4.72 -13.42
CA SER A 134 9.39 -4.27 -12.07
C SER A 134 10.80 -4.70 -11.65
N LEU A 135 11.19 -5.94 -11.95
CA LEU A 135 12.56 -6.42 -11.76
C LEU A 135 13.56 -5.62 -12.60
N GLY A 136 13.26 -5.39 -13.88
CA GLY A 136 14.13 -4.61 -14.77
C GLY A 136 14.36 -3.17 -14.29
N LEU A 137 13.31 -2.52 -13.77
CA LEU A 137 13.42 -1.17 -13.21
C LEU A 137 14.40 -1.08 -12.06
N VAL A 138 14.37 -2.06 -11.16
CA VAL A 138 15.15 -1.96 -9.95
C VAL A 138 16.53 -2.58 -10.11
N LEU A 139 16.68 -3.69 -10.83
CA LEU A 139 18.00 -4.25 -11.13
C LEU A 139 18.86 -3.28 -11.95
N GLY A 140 18.25 -2.42 -12.76
CA GLY A 140 18.94 -1.37 -13.50
C GLY A 140 19.49 -0.20 -12.65
N GLY A 141 19.18 -0.15 -11.34
CA GLY A 141 19.64 0.92 -10.43
C GLY A 141 19.93 0.51 -8.99
N ALA A 142 19.76 -0.77 -8.63
CA ALA A 142 20.01 -1.25 -7.28
C ALA A 142 21.50 -1.50 -7.05
N GLN A 143 22.05 -0.89 -5.99
CA GLN A 143 23.26 -1.40 -5.38
C GLN A 143 22.87 -2.52 -4.42
N ILE A 144 23.30 -3.76 -4.71
CA ILE A 144 23.05 -4.90 -3.83
C ILE A 144 23.90 -4.69 -2.58
N ASN A 145 23.27 -4.33 -1.48
CA ASN A 145 23.95 -4.18 -0.21
C ASN A 145 24.16 -5.56 0.42
N PRO A 146 25.41 -6.03 0.62
CA PRO A 146 25.69 -7.38 1.13
C PRO A 146 25.13 -7.65 2.53
N ASP A 147 24.90 -6.58 3.31
CA ASP A 147 24.39 -6.67 4.69
C ASP A 147 22.85 -6.74 4.78
N GLN A 148 22.16 -6.95 3.65
CA GLN A 148 20.70 -7.12 3.66
C GLN A 148 20.30 -8.40 4.39
N SER A 149 19.81 -8.23 5.63
CA SER A 149 19.28 -9.35 6.41
C SER A 149 18.01 -9.92 5.77
N VAL A 150 18.05 -11.23 5.50
CA VAL A 150 16.94 -12.04 4.92
C VAL A 150 15.62 -11.82 5.65
N GLY A 151 15.66 -11.56 6.96
CA GLY A 151 14.46 -11.29 7.77
C GLY A 151 13.67 -10.07 7.27
N HIS A 152 14.33 -9.00 6.83
CA HIS A 152 13.66 -7.78 6.38
C HIS A 152 13.02 -7.94 5.00
N VAL A 153 13.62 -8.76 4.13
CA VAL A 153 13.02 -9.15 2.85
C VAL A 153 11.72 -9.91 3.07
N LEU A 154 11.72 -10.88 4.00
CA LEU A 154 10.54 -11.67 4.35
C LEU A 154 9.39 -10.81 4.90
N LEU A 155 9.67 -9.71 5.60
CA LEU A 155 8.64 -8.77 6.05
C LEU A 155 7.87 -8.15 4.87
N ILE A 156 8.55 -7.72 3.80
CA ILE A 156 7.88 -7.14 2.63
C ILE A 156 7.14 -8.19 1.81
N ILE A 157 7.70 -9.39 1.67
CA ILE A 157 7.00 -10.51 1.03
C ILE A 157 5.71 -10.83 1.81
N SER A 158 5.79 -10.87 3.14
CA SER A 158 4.63 -11.08 4.01
C SER A 158 3.61 -9.96 3.86
N ALA A 159 4.04 -8.70 3.80
CA ALA A 159 3.15 -7.55 3.55
C ALA A 159 2.42 -7.67 2.21
N SER A 160 3.13 -8.11 1.16
CA SER A 160 2.57 -8.33 -0.18
C SER A 160 1.50 -9.42 -0.17
N MET A 161 1.74 -10.51 0.56
CA MET A 161 0.75 -11.57 0.77
C MET A 161 -0.47 -11.06 1.55
N CYS A 162 -0.25 -10.28 2.62
CA CYS A 162 -1.33 -9.65 3.38
C CYS A 162 -2.20 -8.76 2.49
N TYR A 163 -1.60 -7.94 1.61
CA TYR A 163 -2.33 -7.11 0.64
C TYR A 163 -3.13 -7.96 -0.36
N ALA A 164 -2.55 -9.02 -0.89
CA ALA A 164 -3.25 -9.93 -1.81
C ALA A 164 -4.52 -10.52 -1.17
N ILE A 165 -4.40 -11.06 0.05
CA ILE A 165 -5.54 -11.60 0.79
C ILE A 165 -6.56 -10.50 1.11
N ASN A 166 -6.08 -9.33 1.53
CA ASN A 166 -6.91 -8.18 1.86
C ASN A 166 -7.80 -7.74 0.68
N ILE A 167 -7.24 -7.62 -0.52
CA ILE A 167 -7.97 -7.21 -1.73
C ILE A 167 -9.17 -8.11 -1.98
N HIS A 168 -9.01 -9.43 -1.83
CA HIS A 168 -10.10 -10.38 -2.03
C HIS A 168 -11.16 -10.31 -0.94
N PHE A 169 -10.78 -10.17 0.34
CA PHE A 169 -11.76 -9.99 1.41
C PHE A 169 -12.53 -8.67 1.28
N LEU A 170 -11.87 -7.58 0.91
CA LEU A 170 -12.54 -6.31 0.61
C LEU A 170 -13.54 -6.49 -0.56
N LYS A 171 -13.13 -7.19 -1.63
CA LYS A 171 -13.97 -7.41 -2.82
C LYS A 171 -15.19 -8.29 -2.54
N HIS A 172 -15.00 -9.40 -1.84
CA HIS A 172 -15.98 -10.48 -1.74
C HIS A 172 -16.76 -10.52 -0.41
N LYS A 173 -16.19 -10.00 0.68
CA LYS A 173 -16.82 -10.04 2.01
C LYS A 173 -17.39 -8.69 2.45
N LEU A 174 -16.98 -7.61 1.80
CA LEU A 174 -17.36 -6.23 2.12
C LEU A 174 -17.94 -5.47 0.90
N SER A 175 -18.46 -6.19 -0.11
CA SER A 175 -19.04 -5.60 -1.33
C SER A 175 -20.15 -4.58 -1.05
N GLU A 176 -20.96 -4.81 -0.01
CA GLU A 176 -22.08 -3.94 0.37
C GLU A 176 -21.66 -2.75 1.25
N VAL A 177 -20.47 -2.80 1.86
CA VAL A 177 -20.02 -1.76 2.81
C VAL A 177 -19.44 -0.57 2.05
N SER A 178 -19.88 0.66 2.32
CA SER A 178 -19.37 1.84 1.59
C SER A 178 -17.84 1.99 1.72
N PRO A 179 -17.10 2.52 0.71
CA PRO A 179 -15.63 2.66 0.81
C PRO A 179 -15.16 3.49 2.01
N MET A 180 -15.92 4.51 2.40
CA MET A 180 -15.64 5.29 3.61
C MET A 180 -15.81 4.43 4.87
N ALA A 181 -16.91 3.67 4.98
CA ALA A 181 -17.16 2.76 6.11
C ALA A 181 -16.14 1.62 6.18
N MET A 182 -15.72 1.08 5.02
CA MET A 182 -14.64 0.08 4.95
C MET A 182 -13.37 0.66 5.56
N THR A 183 -12.95 1.83 5.07
CA THR A 183 -11.72 2.48 5.52
C THR A 183 -11.78 2.84 7.00
N LEU A 184 -12.79 3.60 7.43
CA LEU A 184 -12.90 4.00 8.82
C LEU A 184 -13.06 2.78 9.74
N GLY A 185 -13.85 1.78 9.35
CA GLY A 185 -14.02 0.53 10.10
C GLY A 185 -12.70 -0.20 10.29
N ASN A 186 -11.89 -0.32 9.23
CA ASN A 186 -10.53 -0.89 9.33
C ASN A 186 -9.69 -0.16 10.37
N PHE A 187 -9.65 1.17 10.31
CA PHE A 187 -8.81 2.00 11.19
C PHE A 187 -9.29 1.96 12.65
N VAL A 188 -10.59 2.07 12.90
CA VAL A 188 -11.17 1.96 14.25
C VAL A 188 -10.89 0.58 14.84
N SER A 189 -10.96 -0.50 14.05
CA SER A 189 -10.68 -1.85 14.53
C SER A 189 -9.24 -2.08 14.99
N ILE A 190 -8.26 -1.42 14.37
CA ILE A 190 -6.83 -1.58 14.69
C ILE A 190 -6.31 -0.49 15.64
N LEU A 191 -7.08 0.58 15.87
CA LEU A 191 -6.72 1.71 16.72
C LEU A 191 -6.31 1.29 18.14
N PRO A 192 -7.02 0.39 18.86
CA PRO A 192 -6.65 0.04 20.23
C PRO A 192 -5.23 -0.50 20.35
N LEU A 193 -4.85 -1.40 19.43
CA LEU A 193 -3.51 -1.98 19.44
C LEU A 193 -2.44 -0.95 19.02
N ALA A 194 -2.75 -0.08 18.05
CA ALA A 194 -1.85 1.00 17.67
C ALA A 194 -1.62 1.99 18.83
N LEU A 195 -2.66 2.32 19.60
CA LEU A 195 -2.51 3.15 20.80
C LEU A 195 -1.64 2.45 21.85
N ILE A 196 -1.90 1.18 22.16
CA ILE A 196 -1.09 0.40 23.10
C ILE A 196 0.39 0.41 22.70
N LEU A 197 0.69 0.15 21.42
CA LEU A 197 2.06 0.17 20.92
C LEU A 197 2.69 1.56 20.99
N LEU A 198 1.93 2.63 20.73
CA LEU A 198 2.43 4.00 20.86
C LEU A 198 2.70 4.38 22.32
N PHE A 199 1.84 3.97 23.25
CA PHE A 199 1.99 4.24 24.68
C PHE A 199 3.14 3.47 25.32
N ILE A 200 3.38 2.22 24.90
CA ILE A 200 4.49 1.40 25.40
C ILE A 200 5.83 1.82 24.76
N SER A 201 5.80 2.47 23.60
CA SER A 201 7.01 3.07 23.01
C SER A 201 7.45 4.34 23.76
N ASP A 202 8.69 4.76 23.54
CA ASP A 202 9.25 5.99 24.13
C ASP A 202 8.71 7.29 23.50
N PHE A 203 7.61 7.22 22.76
CA PHE A 203 7.04 8.33 22.00
C PHE A 203 6.72 9.55 22.86
N PHE A 204 6.12 9.31 24.02
CA PHE A 204 5.67 10.37 24.93
C PHE A 204 6.75 10.85 25.90
N SER A 205 8.00 10.36 25.76
CA SER A 205 9.10 10.84 26.58
C SER A 205 9.43 12.31 26.26
N LEU A 206 9.56 13.15 27.29
CA LEU A 206 9.89 14.57 27.17
C LEU A 206 11.16 14.81 26.34
N GLN A 207 12.15 13.94 26.49
CA GLN A 207 13.42 14.00 25.75
C GLN A 207 13.26 13.72 24.26
N ASN A 208 12.26 12.93 23.83
CA ASN A 208 11.99 12.70 22.40
C ASN A 208 11.20 13.84 21.78
N LEU A 209 10.15 14.33 22.44
CA LEU A 209 9.28 15.36 21.86
C LEU A 209 9.96 16.73 21.68
N GLN A 210 11.04 17.00 22.42
CA GLN A 210 11.82 18.24 22.30
C GLN A 210 12.86 18.21 21.17
N LYS A 211 13.13 17.05 20.55
CA LYS A 211 14.10 16.95 19.46
C LYS A 211 13.50 17.51 18.17
N SER A 212 14.16 18.50 17.57
CA SER A 212 13.77 19.07 16.27
C SER A 212 13.55 17.99 15.19
N GLN A 213 14.34 16.91 15.24
CA GLN A 213 14.24 15.79 14.30
C GLN A 213 12.93 15.00 14.43
N VAL A 214 12.40 14.86 15.65
CA VAL A 214 11.13 14.17 15.92
C VAL A 214 9.96 15.00 15.37
N ILE A 215 9.99 16.32 15.57
CA ILE A 215 8.96 17.24 15.04
C ILE A 215 8.89 17.16 13.50
N LYS A 216 10.05 17.21 12.82
CA LYS A 216 10.12 17.05 11.36
C LYS A 216 9.56 15.69 10.91
N SER A 217 9.93 14.63 11.64
CA SER A 217 9.45 13.26 11.36
C SER A 217 7.94 13.14 11.52
N LEU A 218 7.36 13.77 12.53
CA LEU A 218 5.90 13.85 12.72
C LEU A 218 5.20 14.61 11.60
N GLY A 219 5.82 15.66 11.04
CA GLY A 219 5.33 16.34 9.84
C GLY A 219 5.20 15.38 8.64
N PHE A 220 6.23 14.56 8.40
CA PHE A 220 6.17 13.52 7.36
C PHE A 220 5.10 12.46 7.64
N VAL A 221 4.96 12.03 8.89
CA VAL A 221 3.89 11.09 9.31
C VAL A 221 2.51 11.70 9.10
N ALA A 222 2.30 12.99 9.39
CA ALA A 222 1.03 13.66 9.17
C ALA A 222 0.66 13.72 7.68
N ILE A 223 1.60 14.09 6.81
CA ILE A 223 1.42 14.07 5.35
C ILE A 223 1.08 12.65 4.87
N LEU A 224 1.82 11.65 5.36
CA LEU A 224 1.60 10.25 5.03
C LEU A 224 0.23 9.77 5.53
N ALA A 225 -0.18 10.14 6.74
CA ALA A 225 -1.44 9.76 7.35
C ALA A 225 -2.66 10.38 6.63
N PHE A 226 -2.53 11.60 6.13
CA PHE A 226 -3.59 12.28 5.40
C PHE A 226 -3.67 11.80 3.94
N PHE A 227 -2.62 12.04 3.15
CA PHE A 227 -2.61 11.72 1.72
C PHE A 227 -2.36 10.23 1.46
N GLY A 228 -1.26 9.70 2.02
CA GLY A 228 -0.79 8.33 1.79
C GLY A 228 -1.65 7.24 2.43
N THR A 229 -2.52 7.61 3.37
CA THR A 229 -3.33 6.65 4.12
C THR A 229 -4.81 6.96 4.05
N ALA A 230 -5.30 8.04 4.67
CA ALA A 230 -6.73 8.28 4.81
C ALA A 230 -7.40 8.44 3.44
N ILE A 231 -6.92 9.39 2.62
CA ILE A 231 -7.45 9.62 1.28
C ILE A 231 -7.20 8.42 0.38
N ALA A 232 -5.95 7.94 0.31
CA ALA A 232 -5.58 6.83 -0.56
C ALA A 232 -6.35 5.54 -0.23
N LYS A 233 -6.63 5.22 1.04
CA LYS A 233 -7.39 4.02 1.40
C LYS A 233 -8.87 4.13 1.03
N VAL A 234 -9.49 5.31 1.17
CA VAL A 234 -10.87 5.51 0.67
C VAL A 234 -10.92 5.34 -0.85
N MET A 235 -9.95 5.92 -1.57
CA MET A 235 -9.82 5.75 -3.02
C MET A 235 -9.59 4.29 -3.41
N PHE A 236 -8.69 3.59 -2.72
CA PHE A 236 -8.39 2.18 -2.95
C PHE A 236 -9.61 1.30 -2.70
N ASN A 237 -10.35 1.51 -1.61
CA ASN A 237 -11.56 0.74 -1.33
C ASN A 237 -12.65 1.00 -2.39
N ARG A 238 -12.73 2.21 -2.96
CA ARG A 238 -13.59 2.46 -4.13
C ARG A 238 -13.07 1.75 -5.38
N PHE A 239 -11.75 1.75 -5.60
CA PHE A 239 -11.11 1.06 -6.72
C PHE A 239 -11.35 -0.45 -6.69
N VAL A 240 -11.21 -1.09 -5.51
CA VAL A 240 -11.53 -2.50 -5.27
C VAL A 240 -12.96 -2.83 -5.71
N LYS A 241 -13.93 -1.96 -5.41
CA LYS A 241 -15.33 -2.20 -5.79
C LYS A 241 -15.53 -2.21 -7.31
N ILE A 242 -14.92 -1.28 -8.03
CA ILE A 242 -15.17 -1.10 -9.47
C ILE A 242 -14.25 -1.92 -10.38
N ALA A 243 -13.11 -2.43 -9.88
CA ALA A 243 -12.14 -3.17 -10.66
C ALA A 243 -12.01 -4.65 -10.23
N SER A 244 -11.38 -5.47 -11.08
CA SER A 244 -10.98 -6.83 -10.72
C SER A 244 -9.81 -6.80 -9.72
N THR A 245 -9.73 -7.79 -8.84
CA THR A 245 -8.67 -7.89 -7.82
C THR A 245 -7.26 -7.84 -8.40
N VAL A 246 -7.02 -8.50 -9.54
CA VAL A 246 -5.72 -8.47 -10.27
C VAL A 246 -5.38 -7.07 -10.79
N PHE A 247 -6.35 -6.36 -11.38
CA PHE A 247 -6.12 -4.99 -11.83
C PHE A 247 -5.89 -4.03 -10.65
N VAL A 248 -6.54 -4.25 -9.51
CA VAL A 248 -6.34 -3.43 -8.31
C VAL A 248 -4.94 -3.63 -7.74
N SER A 249 -4.47 -4.87 -7.65
CA SER A 249 -3.13 -5.15 -7.13
C SER A 249 -2.03 -4.59 -8.03
N SER A 250 -2.30 -4.40 -9.33
CA SER A 250 -1.35 -3.85 -10.30
C SER A 250 -0.83 -2.43 -9.96
N VAL A 251 -1.48 -1.71 -9.04
CA VAL A 251 -0.93 -0.49 -8.42
C VAL A 251 0.50 -0.73 -7.95
N THR A 252 0.77 -1.88 -7.34
CA THR A 252 2.10 -2.23 -6.82
C THR A 252 3.18 -2.37 -7.90
N TYR A 253 2.82 -2.73 -9.15
CA TYR A 253 3.76 -2.76 -10.28
C TYR A 253 4.20 -1.37 -10.74
N THR A 254 3.37 -0.37 -10.51
CA THR A 254 3.60 1.00 -11.00
C THR A 254 4.28 1.89 -9.97
N LEU A 255 4.43 1.43 -8.72
CA LEU A 255 5.17 2.16 -7.68
C LEU A 255 6.64 2.40 -8.05
N PRO A 256 7.39 1.42 -8.59
CA PRO A 256 8.78 1.67 -9.00
C PRO A 256 8.91 2.71 -10.11
N ILE A 257 7.91 2.85 -11.00
CA ILE A 257 7.90 3.91 -12.03
C ILE A 257 7.87 5.29 -11.37
N VAL A 258 7.02 5.45 -10.34
CA VAL A 258 6.92 6.71 -9.60
C VAL A 258 8.18 6.99 -8.78
N ALA A 259 8.77 5.96 -8.19
CA ALA A 259 10.05 6.10 -7.49
C ALA A 259 11.16 6.57 -8.44
N LEU A 260 11.24 6.00 -9.64
CA LEU A 260 12.18 6.46 -10.67
C LEU A 260 11.93 7.89 -11.10
N PHE A 261 10.67 8.27 -11.30
CA PHE A 261 10.32 9.65 -11.62
C PHE A 261 10.86 10.63 -10.59
N TRP A 262 10.72 10.35 -9.29
CA TRP A 262 11.32 11.18 -8.25
C TRP A 262 12.86 11.17 -8.29
N GLY A 263 13.49 10.01 -8.47
CA GLY A 263 14.94 9.92 -8.61
C GLY A 263 15.49 10.77 -9.76
N THR A 264 14.79 10.80 -10.89
CA THR A 264 15.19 11.67 -12.02
C THR A 264 15.09 13.16 -11.73
N LEU A 265 14.07 13.57 -10.99
CA LEU A 265 13.92 14.97 -10.57
C LEU A 265 15.01 15.36 -9.58
N ASP A 266 15.51 14.41 -8.80
CA ASP A 266 16.66 14.57 -7.91
C ASP A 266 18.02 14.49 -8.65
N GLY A 267 18.00 14.37 -9.99
CA GLY A 267 19.19 14.39 -10.84
C GLY A 267 19.82 13.02 -11.11
N GLU A 268 19.17 11.92 -10.72
CA GLU A 268 19.62 10.57 -11.06
C GLU A 268 19.41 10.29 -12.56
N GLN A 269 20.42 9.71 -13.22
CA GLN A 269 20.29 9.32 -14.63
C GLN A 269 19.47 8.03 -14.74
N MET A 270 18.43 8.04 -15.60
CA MET A 270 17.73 6.81 -15.96
C MET A 270 18.54 5.99 -16.94
N SER A 271 18.70 4.70 -16.67
CA SER A 271 19.23 3.78 -17.67
C SER A 271 18.17 3.41 -18.71
N THR A 272 18.60 3.07 -19.92
CA THR A 272 17.70 2.56 -20.97
C THR A 272 16.95 1.29 -20.51
N PHE A 273 17.57 0.47 -19.66
CA PHE A 273 16.93 -0.70 -19.04
C PHE A 273 15.75 -0.32 -18.13
N GLN A 274 15.88 0.76 -17.37
CA GLN A 274 14.78 1.32 -16.58
C GLN A 274 13.66 1.86 -17.48
N LEU A 275 13.98 2.51 -18.60
CA LEU A 275 12.92 2.95 -19.52
C LEU A 275 12.14 1.76 -20.09
N ILE A 276 12.84 0.71 -20.52
CA ILE A 276 12.23 -0.53 -21.04
C ILE A 276 11.38 -1.20 -19.96
N GLY A 277 11.89 -1.33 -18.72
CA GLY A 277 11.15 -1.93 -17.62
C GLY A 277 9.83 -1.21 -17.31
N ALA A 278 9.81 0.13 -17.38
CA ALA A 278 8.61 0.93 -17.20
C ALA A 278 7.57 0.64 -18.29
N VAL A 279 7.99 0.58 -19.56
CA VAL A 279 7.11 0.24 -20.68
C VAL A 279 6.54 -1.17 -20.53
N VAL A 280 7.37 -2.14 -20.16
CA VAL A 280 6.94 -3.54 -19.93
C VAL A 280 5.91 -3.62 -18.80
N ILE A 281 6.08 -2.85 -17.71
CA ILE A 281 5.07 -2.75 -16.66
C ILE A 281 3.73 -2.24 -17.22
N LEU A 282 3.75 -1.15 -17.98
CA LEU A 282 2.51 -0.56 -18.52
C LEU A 282 1.78 -1.52 -19.46
N ILE A 283 2.52 -2.28 -20.29
CA ILE A 283 1.97 -3.34 -21.14
C ILE A 283 1.36 -4.45 -20.26
N GLY A 284 2.09 -4.93 -19.26
CA GLY A 284 1.61 -5.98 -18.35
C GLY A 284 0.33 -5.58 -17.59
N VAL A 285 0.29 -4.36 -17.07
CA VAL A 285 -0.88 -3.78 -16.39
C VAL A 285 -2.07 -3.66 -17.35
N SER A 286 -1.82 -3.26 -18.60
CA SER A 286 -2.85 -3.18 -19.64
C SER A 286 -3.42 -4.54 -20.01
N LEU A 287 -2.59 -5.57 -20.09
CA LEU A 287 -3.03 -6.95 -20.35
C LEU A 287 -3.79 -7.56 -19.17
N ALA A 288 -3.41 -7.20 -17.95
CA ALA A 288 -4.12 -7.60 -16.73
C ALA A 288 -5.48 -6.91 -16.58
N HIS A 289 -5.63 -5.72 -17.19
CA HIS A 289 -6.90 -5.00 -17.27
C HIS A 289 -7.86 -5.67 -18.25
N LYS A 290 -9.12 -5.90 -17.83
CA LYS A 290 -10.20 -6.33 -18.72
C LYS A 290 -11.04 -5.11 -19.11
N PRO A 291 -11.12 -4.72 -20.40
CA PRO A 291 -12.35 -4.14 -20.92
C PRO A 291 -13.37 -5.26 -20.91
N THR A 292 -14.41 -5.15 -20.07
CA THR A 292 -15.54 -6.06 -20.19
C THR A 292 -16.14 -5.80 -21.58
N GLU A 293 -15.95 -6.71 -22.53
CA GLU A 293 -16.88 -6.81 -23.64
C GLU A 293 -18.28 -6.92 -23.02
N ARG A 294 -19.10 -5.91 -23.33
CA ARG A 294 -20.53 -5.95 -23.06
C ARG A 294 -21.05 -7.22 -23.75
N GLN A 295 -21.46 -8.20 -22.96
CA GLN A 295 -22.50 -9.13 -23.37
C GLN A 295 -23.81 -8.52 -22.91
#